data_AF-A0A8H6TL04-F1
#
_entry.id   AF-A0A8H6TL04-F1
#
_cell.length_a   1.000
_cell.length_b   1.000
_cell.length_c   1.000
_cell.angle_alpha   90.00
_cell.angle_beta   90.00
_cell.angle_gamma   90.00
#
_symmetry.space_group_name_H-M   'P 1'
#
loop_
_entity.id
_entity.type
_entity.pdbx_description
1 polymer ?
#
loop_
_entity_poly.entity_id
_entity_poly.type
_entity_poly.pdbx_seq_one_letter_code
_entity_poly.pdbx_strand_id
1 'polypeptide(L)'
;MTPALPPELELHIFSLAAFAHPKSVPTLALVAKRVREWTEAILYRTLFFPHHHCLPVPELPRCSGAIIEQILDLKSPALLQAWVKNIFAAGLDQDAIRKVLSVCSGVENLFIVWPYGHLSDLFGPSSACSVDVLVFALFPRPDLVMLCTPATANPHLCGVFLVPSTPLPPPRELSGPTLSPAGKPSPASFPFTGLTFTAAPPANGELAAQDSDISLPSAELQAALQYGPTTGCRRSSSGFMSFSGWRCGAWAREGRGMEPDYREWVAGLLSKAIVALFNPGDPVLFHDDVDGKRKASTQRGQGWARMAEAGQEGRGRRRRRPRRDARQLDEARAYEAQVAKNTARNLKMLEELGLLHATQGYDDPAKMKQAPPRPA
;
A
#
# COMPACT_ATOMS: atom_id res chain seq x y z
N MET A 1 2.69 -9.36 48.29
CA MET A 1 2.64 -8.14 47.48
C MET A 1 3.27 -8.47 46.14
N THR A 2 2.48 -8.51 45.07
CA THR A 2 3.02 -8.68 43.72
C THR A 2 3.70 -7.38 43.31
N PRO A 3 4.97 -7.41 42.87
CA PRO A 3 5.61 -6.21 42.35
C PRO A 3 4.84 -5.75 41.10
N ALA A 4 4.32 -4.53 41.13
CA ALA A 4 3.68 -3.88 39.99
C ALA A 4 4.63 -2.83 39.41
N LEU A 5 4.74 -2.81 38.08
CA LEU A 5 5.51 -1.76 37.40
C LEU A 5 4.74 -0.43 37.51
N PRO A 6 5.45 0.70 37.69
CA PRO A 6 4.83 2.02 37.57
C PRO A 6 4.17 2.19 36.18
N PRO A 7 2.98 2.82 36.11
CA PRO A 7 2.22 2.92 34.86
C PRO A 7 2.97 3.70 33.76
N GLU A 8 3.82 4.65 34.13
CA GLU A 8 4.66 5.41 33.19
C GLU A 8 5.71 4.52 32.52
N LEU A 9 6.29 3.59 33.29
CA LEU A 9 7.28 2.65 32.78
C LEU A 9 6.63 1.61 31.87
N GLU A 10 5.43 1.14 32.22
CA GLU A 10 4.64 0.25 31.36
C GLU A 10 4.28 0.94 30.03
N LEU A 11 3.78 2.18 30.08
CA LEU A 11 3.52 2.98 28.87
C LEU A 11 4.76 3.03 27.99
N HIS A 12 5.92 3.38 28.56
CA HIS A 12 7.16 3.49 27.81
C HIS A 12 7.57 2.16 27.16
N ILE A 13 7.47 1.04 27.89
CA ILE A 13 7.77 -0.31 27.38
C ILE A 13 6.84 -0.65 26.20
N PHE A 14 5.53 -0.45 26.36
CA PHE A 14 4.57 -0.79 25.31
C PHE A 14 4.67 0.13 24.10
N SER A 15 4.92 1.43 24.29
CA SER A 15 5.16 2.35 23.17
C SER A 15 6.42 1.99 22.41
N LEU A 16 7.55 1.73 23.10
CA LEU A 16 8.79 1.29 22.44
C LEU A 16 8.61 -0.01 21.69
N ALA A 17 7.94 -1.00 22.28
CA ALA A 17 7.66 -2.27 21.63
C ALA A 17 6.75 -2.10 20.40
N ALA A 18 5.74 -1.23 20.49
CA ALA A 18 4.85 -0.91 19.39
C ALA A 18 5.56 -0.21 18.22
N PHE A 19 6.50 0.71 18.49
CA PHE A 19 7.31 1.36 17.46
C PHE A 19 8.36 0.42 16.84
N ALA A 20 9.02 -0.41 17.66
CA ALA A 20 10.03 -1.35 17.18
C ALA A 20 9.43 -2.52 16.40
N HIS A 21 8.23 -2.97 16.79
CA HIS A 21 7.55 -4.12 16.20
C HIS A 21 6.09 -3.80 15.89
N PRO A 22 5.83 -3.04 14.82
CA PRO A 22 4.48 -2.55 14.61
C PRO A 22 3.49 -3.71 14.22
N LYS A 23 4.03 -4.88 13.80
CA LYS A 23 3.32 -6.17 13.63
C LYS A 23 2.59 -6.62 14.88
N SER A 24 3.18 -6.34 16.03
CA SER A 24 2.72 -6.82 17.31
C SER A 24 1.68 -5.89 17.92
N VAL A 25 1.46 -4.67 17.38
CA VAL A 25 0.56 -3.67 17.96
C VAL A 25 -0.86 -4.20 18.17
N PRO A 26 -1.51 -4.89 17.20
CA PRO A 26 -2.81 -5.50 17.45
C PRO A 26 -2.79 -6.49 18.61
N THR A 27 -1.72 -7.29 18.75
CA THR A 27 -1.55 -8.23 19.87
C THR A 27 -1.30 -7.51 21.20
N LEU A 28 -0.47 -6.46 21.21
CA LEU A 28 -0.20 -5.64 22.39
C LEU A 28 -1.48 -4.96 22.89
N ALA A 29 -2.33 -4.49 21.97
CA ALA A 29 -3.63 -3.91 22.29
C ALA A 29 -4.60 -4.89 22.97
N LEU A 30 -4.35 -6.21 22.91
CA LEU A 30 -5.16 -7.22 23.60
C LEU A 30 -4.68 -7.50 25.04
N VAL A 31 -3.49 -7.03 25.43
CA VAL A 31 -2.89 -7.34 26.75
C VAL A 31 -3.69 -6.74 27.90
N ALA A 32 -4.06 -5.46 27.79
CA ALA A 32 -4.87 -4.77 28.78
C ALA A 32 -5.55 -3.53 28.17
N LYS A 33 -6.65 -3.08 28.78
CA LYS A 33 -7.40 -1.90 28.31
C LYS A 33 -6.53 -0.63 28.20
N ARG A 34 -5.71 -0.35 29.21
CA ARG A 34 -4.78 0.79 29.19
C ARG A 34 -3.73 0.69 28.08
N VAL A 35 -3.21 -0.52 27.84
CA VAL A 35 -2.22 -0.76 26.78
C VAL A 35 -2.85 -0.54 25.42
N ARG A 36 -4.11 -0.96 25.24
CA ARG A 36 -4.89 -0.62 24.05
C ARG A 36 -4.95 0.88 23.84
N GLU A 37 -5.32 1.67 24.84
CA GLU A 37 -5.42 3.14 24.71
C GLU A 37 -4.09 3.76 24.25
N TRP A 38 -2.95 3.26 24.75
CA TRP A 38 -1.62 3.75 24.36
C TRP A 38 -1.18 3.30 22.97
N THR A 39 -1.46 2.03 22.63
CA THR A 39 -1.02 1.41 21.37
C THR A 39 -1.97 1.69 20.21
N GLU A 40 -3.23 2.07 20.47
CA GLU A 40 -4.23 2.35 19.46
C GLU A 40 -3.93 3.67 18.70
N ALA A 41 -3.34 4.66 19.35
CA ALA A 41 -2.85 5.87 18.66
C ALA A 41 -1.70 5.53 17.69
N ILE A 42 -0.82 4.63 18.11
CA ILE A 42 0.28 4.10 17.29
C ILE A 42 -0.28 3.27 16.13
N LEU A 43 -1.34 2.49 16.39
CA LEU A 43 -2.07 1.72 15.40
C LEU A 43 -2.56 2.70 14.31
N TYR A 44 -3.44 3.63 14.64
CA TYR A 44 -4.04 4.50 13.62
C TYR A 44 -3.11 5.56 13.02
N ARG A 45 -1.84 5.66 13.43
CA ARG A 45 -0.88 6.65 12.92
C ARG A 45 -0.72 6.60 11.41
N THR A 46 -0.72 5.40 10.83
CA THR A 46 -0.60 5.19 9.39
C THR A 46 -1.76 4.36 8.86
N LEU A 47 -2.61 4.96 8.03
CA LEU A 47 -3.66 4.25 7.30
C LEU A 47 -3.17 3.85 5.92
N PHE A 48 -3.28 2.55 5.60
CA PHE A 48 -2.87 1.99 4.31
C PHE A 48 -4.05 1.30 3.65
N PHE A 49 -4.47 1.85 2.51
CA PHE A 49 -5.57 1.35 1.69
C PHE A 49 -4.98 0.82 0.37
N PRO A 50 -4.62 -0.47 0.30
CA PRO A 50 -4.05 -1.03 -0.91
C PRO A 50 -5.12 -1.26 -1.97
N HIS A 51 -4.72 -1.09 -3.22
CA HIS A 51 -5.53 -1.56 -4.33
C HIS A 51 -5.47 -3.10 -4.36
N HIS A 52 -6.58 -3.76 -4.69
CA HIS A 52 -6.67 -5.23 -4.77
C HIS A 52 -5.64 -5.88 -5.72
N HIS A 53 -5.04 -5.07 -6.61
CA HIS A 53 -4.06 -5.50 -7.60
C HIS A 53 -2.64 -4.98 -7.34
N CYS A 54 -2.44 -4.12 -6.33
CA CYS A 54 -1.09 -3.72 -5.96
C CYS A 54 -0.37 -4.91 -5.32
N LEU A 55 0.93 -5.03 -5.60
CA LEU A 55 1.76 -6.04 -4.98
C LEU A 55 1.58 -5.96 -3.46
N PRO A 56 1.56 -7.12 -2.78
CA PRO A 56 1.58 -7.14 -1.34
C PRO A 56 2.84 -6.38 -0.93
N VAL A 57 2.68 -5.17 -0.39
CA VAL A 57 3.76 -4.56 0.35
C VAL A 57 3.98 -5.52 1.49
N PRO A 58 5.14 -6.21 1.52
CA PRO A 58 5.46 -7.01 2.67
C PRO A 58 5.40 -6.01 3.81
N GLU A 59 4.66 -6.34 4.85
CA GLU A 59 4.75 -5.63 6.11
C GLU A 59 3.86 -4.39 6.33
N LEU A 60 2.76 -4.21 5.58
CA LEU A 60 1.79 -3.15 5.89
C LEU A 60 0.38 -3.72 6.12
N PRO A 61 -0.40 -3.13 7.06
CA PRO A 61 -1.80 -3.44 7.31
C PRO A 61 -2.57 -3.19 6.05
N ARG A 62 -3.69 -3.88 5.89
CA ARG A 62 -4.60 -3.54 4.82
C ARG A 62 -5.91 -3.11 5.44
N CYS A 63 -6.21 -1.83 5.32
CA CYS A 63 -7.56 -1.37 5.47
C CYS A 63 -8.26 -1.64 4.13
N SER A 64 -9.12 -2.67 4.10
CA SER A 64 -10.04 -2.84 2.97
C SER A 64 -11.02 -1.66 2.92
N GLY A 65 -11.62 -1.38 1.76
CA GLY A 65 -12.66 -0.35 1.62
C GLY A 65 -13.78 -0.48 2.66
N ALA A 66 -14.20 -1.71 2.98
CA ALA A 66 -15.22 -1.97 3.99
C ALA A 66 -14.75 -1.65 5.43
N ILE A 67 -13.46 -1.83 5.71
CA ILE A 67 -12.86 -1.50 7.01
C ILE A 67 -12.78 0.03 7.18
N ILE A 68 -12.67 0.81 6.09
CA ILE A 68 -12.67 2.27 6.16
C ILE A 68 -13.96 2.76 6.82
N GLU A 69 -15.10 2.34 6.28
CA GLU A 69 -16.42 2.70 6.79
C GLU A 69 -16.55 2.32 8.27
N GLN A 70 -16.12 1.12 8.63
CA GLN A 70 -16.11 0.69 10.04
C GLN A 70 -15.21 1.55 10.92
N ILE A 71 -14.01 1.93 10.47
CA ILE A 71 -13.10 2.79 11.25
C ILE A 71 -13.72 4.17 11.44
N LEU A 72 -14.29 4.75 10.39
CA LEU A 72 -14.94 6.06 10.42
C LEU A 72 -16.20 6.07 11.29
N ASP A 73 -16.94 4.96 11.34
CA ASP A 73 -18.15 4.83 12.16
C ASP A 73 -17.82 4.49 13.63
N LEU A 74 -16.79 3.69 13.88
CA LEU A 74 -16.43 3.22 15.23
C LEU A 74 -15.61 4.23 16.03
N LYS A 75 -14.91 5.16 15.36
CA LYS A 75 -14.00 6.10 16.01
C LYS A 75 -14.50 7.53 15.87
N SER A 76 -14.37 8.30 16.94
CA SER A 76 -14.72 9.71 16.88
C SER A 76 -13.77 10.43 15.90
N PRO A 77 -14.29 11.36 15.08
CA PRO A 77 -13.47 12.14 14.15
C PRO A 77 -12.30 12.85 14.82
N ALA A 78 -12.49 13.34 16.05
CA ALA A 78 -11.45 14.01 16.84
C ALA A 78 -10.25 13.09 17.14
N LEU A 79 -10.49 11.79 17.40
CA LEU A 79 -9.39 10.84 17.63
C LEU A 79 -8.64 10.53 16.34
N LEU A 80 -9.36 10.32 15.23
CA LEU A 80 -8.73 10.08 13.93
C LEU A 80 -7.92 11.29 13.46
N GLN A 81 -8.43 12.50 13.65
CA GLN A 81 -7.71 13.74 13.39
C GLN A 81 -6.42 13.85 14.22
N ALA A 82 -6.45 13.46 15.50
CA ALA A 82 -5.29 13.53 16.37
C ALA A 82 -4.24 12.45 16.08
N TRP A 83 -4.69 11.25 15.71
CA TRP A 83 -3.83 10.07 15.59
C TRP A 83 -3.31 9.84 14.17
N VAL A 84 -4.14 10.01 13.14
CA VAL A 84 -3.77 9.69 11.75
C VAL A 84 -2.85 10.78 11.21
N LYS A 85 -1.59 10.42 10.97
CA LYS A 85 -0.56 11.31 10.41
C LYS A 85 -0.20 10.96 8.98
N ASN A 86 -0.29 9.68 8.63
CA ASN A 86 0.12 9.18 7.32
C ASN A 86 -1.05 8.45 6.66
N ILE A 87 -1.35 8.80 5.42
CA ILE A 87 -2.34 8.09 4.60
C ILE A 87 -1.68 7.64 3.31
N PHE A 88 -1.75 6.34 3.05
CA PHE A 88 -1.43 5.75 1.77
C PHE A 88 -2.72 5.18 1.17
N ALA A 89 -3.18 5.74 0.06
CA ALA A 89 -4.37 5.29 -0.64
C ALA A 89 -4.02 4.89 -2.07
N ALA A 90 -4.07 3.58 -2.37
CA ALA A 90 -3.93 3.06 -3.72
C ALA A 90 -5.27 2.51 -4.21
N GLY A 91 -5.77 3.10 -5.31
CA GLY A 91 -6.99 2.63 -5.97
C GLY A 91 -8.26 2.70 -5.13
N LEU A 92 -8.33 3.64 -4.19
CA LEU A 92 -9.60 4.11 -3.64
C LEU A 92 -10.30 5.01 -4.66
N ASP A 93 -11.63 4.99 -4.65
CA ASP A 93 -12.40 5.96 -5.41
C ASP A 93 -12.31 7.36 -4.77
N GLN A 94 -12.78 8.34 -5.53
CA GLN A 94 -12.73 9.74 -5.15
C GLN A 94 -13.51 10.08 -3.90
N ASP A 95 -14.69 9.51 -3.78
CA ASP A 95 -15.61 9.85 -2.70
C ASP A 95 -15.12 9.22 -1.40
N ALA A 96 -14.53 8.03 -1.46
CA ALA A 96 -13.84 7.38 -0.35
C ALA A 96 -12.64 8.21 0.13
N ILE A 97 -11.79 8.71 -0.79
CA ILE A 97 -10.65 9.55 -0.40
C ILE A 97 -11.14 10.85 0.24
N ARG A 98 -12.12 11.53 -0.36
CA ARG A 98 -12.70 12.76 0.22
C ARG A 98 -13.29 12.50 1.61
N LYS A 99 -13.98 11.37 1.78
CA LYS A 99 -14.57 10.96 3.06
C LYS A 99 -13.52 10.65 4.11
N VAL A 100 -12.41 10.00 3.75
CA VAL A 100 -11.29 9.76 4.66
C VAL A 100 -10.64 11.08 5.05
N LEU A 101 -10.38 11.97 4.09
CA LEU A 101 -9.73 13.26 4.34
C LEU A 101 -10.61 14.25 5.11
N SER A 102 -11.94 14.17 4.97
CA SER A 102 -12.84 15.02 5.76
C SER A 102 -12.83 14.67 7.25
N VAL A 103 -12.53 13.41 7.59
CA VAL A 103 -12.42 12.94 8.98
C VAL A 103 -10.99 13.06 9.50
N CYS A 104 -9.99 12.81 8.65
CA CYS A 104 -8.57 12.83 8.99
C CYS A 104 -7.92 14.16 8.58
N SER A 105 -8.34 15.28 9.18
CA SER A 105 -7.81 16.61 8.82
C SER A 105 -6.39 16.89 9.36
N GLY A 106 -5.89 16.05 10.27
CA GLY A 106 -4.55 16.18 10.87
C GLY A 106 -3.44 15.40 10.16
N VAL A 107 -3.70 14.96 8.93
CA VAL A 107 -2.76 14.19 8.10
C VAL A 107 -1.59 15.08 7.70
N GLU A 108 -0.39 14.58 7.92
CA GLU A 108 0.86 15.26 7.57
C GLU A 108 1.36 14.74 6.22
N ASN A 109 1.31 13.42 6.01
CA ASN A 109 1.79 12.77 4.80
C ASN A 109 0.64 12.08 4.07
N LEU A 110 0.33 12.55 2.87
CA LEU A 110 -0.70 11.95 2.01
C LEU A 110 -0.08 11.44 0.71
N PHE A 111 -0.19 10.13 0.51
CA PHE A 111 0.25 9.43 -0.69
C PHE A 111 -0.94 8.76 -1.37
N ILE A 112 -1.25 9.22 -2.59
CA ILE A 112 -2.36 8.68 -3.38
C ILE A 112 -1.81 8.09 -4.66
N VAL A 113 -2.08 6.81 -4.90
CA VAL A 113 -1.86 6.13 -6.18
C VAL A 113 -3.20 5.97 -6.86
N TRP A 114 -3.44 6.81 -7.86
CA TRP A 114 -4.71 6.80 -8.57
C TRP A 114 -4.53 6.16 -9.95
N PRO A 115 -5.28 5.09 -10.28
CA PRO A 115 -5.09 4.41 -11.54
C PRO A 115 -5.71 5.16 -12.73
N TYR A 116 -6.86 5.86 -12.58
CA TYR A 116 -7.50 6.62 -13.67
C TYR A 116 -8.38 7.77 -13.13
N GLY A 117 -7.97 9.04 -13.25
CA GLY A 117 -8.79 10.18 -12.81
C GLY A 117 -8.10 11.54 -12.87
N HIS A 118 -8.89 12.61 -13.00
CA HIS A 118 -8.41 13.99 -12.98
C HIS A 118 -8.31 14.48 -11.53
N LEU A 119 -7.11 14.81 -11.05
CA LEU A 119 -6.89 15.26 -9.66
C LEU A 119 -7.64 16.54 -9.30
N SER A 120 -7.97 17.36 -10.30
CA SER A 120 -8.73 18.60 -10.15
C SER A 120 -10.05 18.42 -9.44
N ASP A 121 -10.64 17.22 -9.54
CA ASP A 121 -11.93 16.98 -8.95
C ASP A 121 -11.78 16.71 -7.43
N LEU A 122 -10.63 16.23 -6.95
CA LEU A 122 -10.46 15.80 -5.55
C LEU A 122 -10.53 16.98 -4.58
N PHE A 123 -9.85 18.07 -4.92
CA PHE A 123 -9.73 19.27 -4.10
C PHE A 123 -10.68 20.33 -4.65
N GLY A 124 -11.90 20.35 -4.11
CA GLY A 124 -12.81 21.46 -4.38
C GLY A 124 -12.20 22.80 -3.96
N PRO A 125 -12.70 23.94 -4.46
CA PRO A 125 -12.12 25.27 -4.24
C PRO A 125 -12.06 25.71 -2.76
N SER A 126 -12.58 24.92 -1.82
CA SER A 126 -12.80 25.29 -0.41
C SER A 126 -12.05 24.42 0.61
N SER A 127 -11.22 23.44 0.21
CA SER A 127 -10.52 22.59 1.18
C SER A 127 -9.22 23.24 1.66
N ALA A 128 -9.26 23.92 2.81
CA ALA A 128 -8.08 24.41 3.52
C ALA A 128 -7.38 23.25 4.27
N CYS A 129 -6.64 22.42 3.54
CA CYS A 129 -5.80 21.38 4.12
C CYS A 129 -4.33 21.78 3.90
N SER A 130 -3.63 22.08 5.00
CA SER A 130 -2.17 22.31 5.00
C SER A 130 -1.47 20.95 5.07
N VAL A 131 -1.58 20.16 4.01
CA VAL A 131 -1.02 18.80 3.94
C VAL A 131 0.14 18.81 2.94
N ASP A 132 1.26 18.20 3.30
CA ASP A 132 2.32 17.88 2.36
C ASP A 132 1.83 16.72 1.47
N VAL A 133 1.11 17.08 0.41
CA VAL A 133 0.47 16.10 -0.47
C VAL A 133 1.44 15.67 -1.57
N LEU A 134 2.07 14.51 -1.38
CA LEU A 134 2.83 13.85 -2.45
C LEU A 134 1.87 13.01 -3.31
N VAL A 135 1.24 13.64 -4.30
CA VAL A 135 0.36 12.93 -5.23
C VAL A 135 1.20 12.27 -6.33
N PHE A 136 0.96 10.98 -6.58
CA PHE A 136 1.39 10.33 -7.83
C PHE A 136 0.14 9.94 -8.62
N ALA A 137 -0.28 10.84 -9.51
CA ALA A 137 -1.26 10.48 -10.53
C ALA A 137 -0.55 9.83 -11.72
N LEU A 138 -0.91 8.59 -12.01
CA LEU A 138 -0.54 7.93 -13.25
C LEU A 138 -1.56 8.37 -14.31
N PHE A 139 -1.26 9.44 -15.03
CA PHE A 139 -2.12 9.90 -16.11
C PHE A 139 -1.93 9.05 -17.37
N PRO A 140 -3.00 8.77 -18.14
CA PRO A 140 -2.89 8.19 -19.48
C PRO A 140 -2.40 9.19 -20.55
N ARG A 141 -1.89 10.38 -20.16
CA ARG A 141 -1.29 11.36 -21.07
C ARG A 141 0.23 11.45 -20.85
N PRO A 142 1.05 11.41 -21.92
CA PRO A 142 2.52 11.29 -21.85
C PRO A 142 3.29 12.45 -21.18
N ASP A 143 2.60 13.50 -20.74
CA ASP A 143 3.22 14.81 -20.50
C ASP A 143 3.10 15.31 -19.04
N LEU A 144 2.48 14.54 -18.13
CA LEU A 144 2.19 15.03 -16.77
C LEU A 144 2.55 14.00 -15.68
N VAL A 145 3.65 14.25 -15.00
CA VAL A 145 3.88 13.75 -13.63
C VAL A 145 3.71 14.95 -12.72
N MET A 146 2.61 14.98 -11.96
CA MET A 146 2.31 16.10 -11.07
C MET A 146 2.83 15.78 -9.68
N LEU A 147 4.02 16.27 -9.34
CA LEU A 147 4.49 16.34 -7.96
C LEU A 147 3.95 17.65 -7.37
N CYS A 148 3.01 17.55 -6.43
CA CYS A 148 2.59 18.70 -5.64
C CYS A 148 3.41 18.75 -4.36
N THR A 149 3.85 19.93 -3.97
CA THR A 149 4.26 20.27 -2.62
C THR A 149 3.52 21.56 -2.26
N PRO A 150 2.91 21.69 -1.07
CA PRO A 150 2.17 22.89 -0.74
C PRO A 150 3.11 24.09 -0.64
N ALA A 151 2.82 25.15 -1.41
CA ALA A 151 3.28 26.49 -1.11
C ALA A 151 2.13 27.23 -0.42
N THR A 152 2.45 27.90 0.68
CA THR A 152 1.51 28.65 1.52
C THR A 152 0.70 29.71 0.76
N ALA A 153 -0.60 29.72 1.03
CA ALA A 153 -1.55 30.84 0.93
C ALA A 153 -1.53 31.71 -0.35
N ASN A 154 -2.01 31.17 -1.48
CA ASN A 154 -2.64 32.00 -2.53
C ASN A 154 -3.56 31.15 -3.45
N PRO A 155 -4.88 31.41 -3.53
CA PRO A 155 -5.82 30.59 -4.31
C PRO A 155 -5.70 30.73 -5.85
N HIS A 156 -4.69 31.42 -6.36
CA HIS A 156 -4.44 31.59 -7.80
C HIS A 156 -3.13 30.95 -8.31
N LEU A 157 -2.42 30.18 -7.48
CA LEU A 157 -1.16 29.53 -7.85
C LEU A 157 -1.15 28.05 -7.43
N CYS A 158 -1.81 27.19 -8.21
CA CYS A 158 -1.44 25.77 -8.28
C CYS A 158 -0.15 25.66 -9.11
N GLY A 159 1.00 25.85 -8.46
CA GLY A 159 2.30 25.66 -9.07
C GLY A 159 2.67 24.18 -9.15
N VAL A 160 2.83 23.65 -10.36
CA VAL A 160 3.62 22.44 -10.60
C VAL A 160 5.08 22.81 -10.32
N PHE A 161 5.68 22.33 -9.23
CA PHE A 161 7.11 22.45 -9.04
C PHE A 161 7.83 21.40 -9.89
N LEU A 162 8.08 21.73 -11.15
CA LEU A 162 9.40 21.46 -11.70
C LEU A 162 10.32 22.45 -10.98
N VAL A 163 11.36 21.98 -10.30
CA VAL A 163 12.44 22.87 -9.84
C VAL A 163 12.84 23.74 -11.04
N PRO A 164 12.60 25.07 -11.02
CA PRO A 164 13.19 25.90 -12.03
C PRO A 164 14.68 25.90 -11.70
N SER A 165 15.50 25.31 -12.56
CA SER A 165 16.76 25.97 -12.84
C SER A 165 16.40 27.42 -13.11
N THR A 166 16.91 28.34 -12.29
CA THR A 166 16.87 29.79 -12.49
C THR A 166 16.69 30.13 -13.96
N PRO A 167 15.73 30.99 -14.36
CA PRO A 167 15.46 31.25 -15.76
C PRO A 167 16.78 31.56 -16.44
N LEU A 168 17.26 30.59 -17.21
CA LEU A 168 18.40 30.82 -18.06
C LEU A 168 17.92 31.93 -18.98
N PRO A 169 18.62 33.07 -19.05
CA PRO A 169 18.29 34.09 -20.02
C PRO A 169 18.13 33.40 -21.39
N PRO A 170 17.24 33.90 -22.28
CA PRO A 170 17.12 33.34 -23.63
C PRO A 170 18.54 33.15 -24.16
N PRO A 171 18.87 32.03 -24.82
CA PRO A 171 20.24 31.69 -25.18
C PRO A 171 20.83 32.88 -25.94
N ARG A 172 21.49 33.76 -25.21
CA ARG A 172 22.47 34.65 -25.77
C ARG A 172 23.51 33.64 -26.22
N GLU A 173 23.83 33.66 -27.49
CA GLU A 173 25.10 33.20 -28.02
C GLU A 173 26.20 33.96 -27.26
N LEU A 174 26.40 33.59 -26.00
CA LEU A 174 27.47 34.04 -25.15
C LEU A 174 28.62 33.15 -25.59
N SER A 175 29.41 33.69 -26.52
CA SER A 175 30.81 33.38 -26.73
C SER A 175 31.61 33.67 -25.44
N GLY A 176 31.24 32.97 -24.37
CA GLY A 176 31.80 33.06 -23.02
C GLY A 176 32.46 31.74 -22.62
N PRO A 177 33.34 31.78 -21.61
CA PRO A 177 34.37 30.78 -21.37
C PRO A 177 33.79 29.38 -21.20
N THR A 178 34.39 28.42 -21.91
CA THR A 178 34.15 26.97 -21.79
C THR A 178 34.15 26.54 -20.34
N LEU A 179 32.96 26.44 -19.75
CA LEU A 179 32.73 25.74 -18.48
C LEU A 179 33.17 24.30 -18.69
N SER A 180 34.28 23.92 -18.05
CA SER A 180 34.73 22.52 -18.02
C SER A 180 33.62 21.70 -17.37
N PRO A 181 32.95 20.80 -18.11
CA PRO A 181 31.85 20.02 -17.57
C PRO A 181 32.45 19.00 -16.58
N ALA A 182 32.42 19.34 -15.29
CA ALA A 182 33.00 18.50 -14.26
C ALA A 182 32.44 17.07 -14.34
N GLY A 183 33.31 16.11 -14.68
CA GLY A 183 33.03 14.67 -14.62
C GLY A 183 32.20 14.06 -15.75
N LYS A 184 31.81 14.82 -16.78
CA LYS A 184 31.10 14.25 -17.94
C LYS A 184 32.11 13.74 -18.98
N PRO A 185 32.21 12.41 -19.21
CA PRO A 185 33.12 11.88 -20.22
C PRO A 185 32.73 12.42 -21.61
N SER A 186 33.73 12.63 -22.46
CA SER A 186 33.52 13.04 -23.85
C SER A 186 32.78 11.93 -24.61
N PRO A 187 31.82 12.24 -25.50
CA PRO A 187 31.14 11.24 -26.31
C PRO A 187 32.08 10.33 -27.11
N ALA A 188 33.27 10.83 -27.46
CA ALA A 188 34.31 10.06 -28.15
C ALA A 188 34.97 8.96 -27.30
N SER A 189 34.76 8.97 -25.97
CA SER A 189 35.27 7.94 -25.06
C SER A 189 34.40 6.68 -25.02
N PHE A 190 33.18 6.74 -25.56
CA PHE A 190 32.31 5.58 -25.66
C PHE A 190 32.72 4.71 -26.86
N PRO A 191 32.93 3.40 -26.69
CA PRO A 191 33.40 2.51 -27.77
C PRO A 191 32.30 2.11 -28.77
N PHE A 192 31.13 2.76 -28.73
CA PHE A 192 29.97 2.41 -29.54
C PHE A 192 29.55 3.57 -30.44
N THR A 193 29.46 3.32 -31.74
CA THR A 193 29.03 4.31 -32.76
C THR A 193 27.57 4.12 -33.20
N GLY A 194 26.97 2.97 -32.89
CA GLY A 194 25.58 2.66 -33.21
C GLY A 194 25.19 1.31 -32.63
N LEU A 195 23.88 1.10 -32.47
CA LEU A 195 23.31 -0.19 -32.11
C LEU A 195 22.15 -0.47 -33.08
N THR A 196 22.10 -1.68 -33.62
CA THR A 196 20.99 -2.14 -34.46
C THR A 196 20.40 -3.38 -33.82
N PHE A 197 19.08 -3.38 -33.66
CA PHE A 197 18.31 -4.46 -33.09
C PHE A 197 17.34 -4.97 -34.13
N THR A 198 17.24 -6.28 -34.28
CA THR A 198 16.25 -6.91 -35.16
C THR A 198 15.07 -7.35 -34.32
N ALA A 199 13.87 -6.88 -34.65
CA ALA A 199 12.64 -7.19 -33.94
C ALA A 199 11.68 -7.97 -34.84
N ALA A 200 11.25 -9.13 -34.35
CA ALA A 200 10.22 -9.93 -34.99
C ALA A 200 8.88 -9.18 -34.98
N PRO A 201 8.08 -9.26 -36.06
CA PRO A 201 6.77 -8.62 -36.13
C PRO A 201 5.81 -9.21 -35.09
N PRO A 202 4.83 -8.43 -34.60
CA PRO A 202 3.84 -8.92 -33.65
C PRO A 202 3.01 -10.06 -34.25
N ALA A 203 2.86 -11.17 -33.53
CA ALA A 203 2.26 -12.42 -34.01
C ALA A 203 0.80 -12.36 -34.49
N ASN A 204 0.13 -11.20 -34.38
CA ASN A 204 -1.32 -11.07 -34.56
C ASN A 204 -1.74 -10.23 -35.79
N GLY A 205 -0.83 -9.88 -36.70
CA GLY A 205 -1.16 -9.16 -37.93
C GLY A 205 -0.86 -9.99 -39.17
N GLU A 206 -1.82 -10.13 -40.09
CA GLU A 206 -1.64 -10.73 -41.43
C GLU A 206 -0.63 -9.97 -42.32
N LEU A 207 -0.08 -8.85 -41.83
CA LEU A 207 1.00 -8.10 -42.43
C LEU A 207 2.27 -8.26 -41.59
N ALA A 208 3.09 -9.25 -41.94
CA ALA A 208 4.54 -9.14 -42.21
C ALA A 208 5.28 -10.43 -41.83
N ALA A 209 5.86 -11.10 -42.82
CA ALA A 209 6.78 -12.24 -42.66
C ALA A 209 8.25 -11.80 -42.57
N GLN A 210 8.53 -10.53 -42.28
CA GLN A 210 9.88 -9.97 -42.37
C GLN A 210 10.25 -9.24 -41.09
N ASP A 211 11.43 -9.58 -40.57
CA ASP A 211 12.01 -8.93 -39.41
C ASP A 211 12.28 -7.45 -39.70
N SER A 212 12.11 -6.62 -38.68
CA SER A 212 12.33 -5.18 -38.77
C SER A 212 13.61 -4.78 -38.04
N ASP A 213 14.52 -4.10 -38.75
CA ASP A 213 15.74 -3.57 -38.16
C ASP A 213 15.50 -2.17 -37.57
N ILE A 214 15.73 -2.05 -36.27
CA ILE A 214 15.63 -0.82 -35.49
C ILE A 214 17.05 -0.35 -35.21
N SER A 215 17.48 0.73 -35.87
CA SER A 215 18.80 1.32 -35.68
C SER A 215 18.75 2.53 -34.76
N LEU A 216 19.60 2.56 -33.73
CA LEU A 216 19.79 3.68 -32.82
C LEU A 216 20.96 4.55 -33.34
N PRO A 217 20.69 5.77 -33.83
CA PRO A 217 21.73 6.62 -34.41
C PRO A 217 22.76 7.06 -33.35
N SER A 218 24.01 7.29 -33.77
CA SER A 218 25.13 7.63 -32.88
C SER A 218 24.82 8.77 -31.91
N ALA A 219 24.08 9.80 -32.35
CA ALA A 219 23.75 10.94 -31.51
C ALA A 219 22.80 10.57 -30.35
N GLU A 220 21.81 9.70 -30.62
CA GLU A 220 20.88 9.21 -29.60
C GLU A 220 21.56 8.22 -28.65
N LEU A 221 22.44 7.37 -29.19
CA LEU A 221 23.25 6.46 -28.39
C LEU A 221 24.16 7.23 -27.42
N GLN A 222 24.84 8.27 -27.90
CA GLN A 222 25.70 9.11 -27.06
C GLN A 222 24.90 9.82 -25.97
N ALA A 223 23.69 10.30 -26.28
CA ALA A 223 22.81 10.88 -25.27
C ALA A 223 22.35 9.86 -24.22
N ALA A 224 22.11 8.61 -24.64
CA ALA A 224 21.69 7.52 -23.75
C ALA A 224 22.82 6.98 -22.86
N LEU A 225 24.07 6.98 -23.35
CA LEU A 225 25.25 6.55 -22.59
C LEU A 225 25.77 7.63 -21.63
N GLN A 226 25.34 8.88 -21.81
CA GLN A 226 25.77 9.98 -20.96
C GLN A 226 24.92 10.09 -19.68
N TYR A 227 25.51 10.62 -18.61
CA TYR A 227 24.76 10.95 -17.40
C TYR A 227 23.57 11.86 -17.71
N GLY A 228 22.37 11.30 -17.55
CA GLY A 228 21.09 11.99 -17.69
C GLY A 228 20.49 12.42 -16.36
N PRO A 229 19.33 13.09 -16.38
CA PRO A 229 18.55 13.36 -15.18
C PRO A 229 18.19 12.06 -14.45
N THR A 230 18.16 12.10 -13.11
CA THR A 230 17.74 10.95 -12.27
C THR A 230 16.28 10.56 -12.50
N THR A 231 15.48 11.42 -13.15
CA THR A 231 14.11 11.17 -13.60
C THR A 231 14.03 10.34 -14.90
N GLY A 232 15.17 10.04 -15.52
CA GLY A 232 15.27 9.30 -16.78
C GLY A 232 15.25 10.18 -18.03
N CYS A 233 15.40 9.55 -19.20
CA CYS A 233 15.33 10.25 -20.50
C CYS A 233 13.88 10.56 -20.88
N ARG A 234 13.60 11.83 -21.24
CA ARG A 234 12.23 12.31 -21.57
C ARG A 234 11.50 11.46 -22.61
N ARG A 235 12.22 10.93 -23.61
CA ARG A 235 11.65 10.10 -24.68
C ARG A 235 11.17 8.75 -24.17
N SER A 236 11.95 8.13 -23.27
CA SER A 236 11.61 6.84 -22.67
C SER A 236 10.49 6.97 -21.63
N SER A 237 10.49 8.02 -20.82
CA SER A 237 9.46 8.23 -19.78
C SER A 237 8.08 8.44 -20.39
N SER A 238 8.00 9.18 -21.51
CA SER A 238 6.75 9.42 -22.25
C SER A 238 6.14 8.13 -22.83
N GLY A 239 6.97 7.28 -23.46
CA GLY A 239 6.53 6.00 -24.02
C GLY A 239 6.13 4.97 -22.94
N PHE A 240 6.94 4.85 -21.88
CA PHE A 240 6.67 3.93 -20.78
C PHE A 240 5.36 4.26 -20.04
N MET A 241 5.11 5.56 -19.79
CA MET A 241 3.88 5.99 -19.12
C MET A 241 2.64 5.72 -19.98
N SER A 242 2.72 5.98 -21.28
CA SER A 242 1.64 5.66 -22.23
C SER A 242 1.32 4.16 -22.29
N PHE A 243 2.35 3.31 -22.26
CA PHE A 243 2.19 1.86 -22.25
C PHE A 243 1.59 1.33 -20.94
N SER A 244 2.04 1.86 -19.80
CA SER A 244 1.58 1.45 -18.48
C SER A 244 0.10 1.76 -18.23
N GLY A 245 -0.40 2.93 -18.65
CA GLY A 245 -1.81 3.31 -18.51
C GLY A 245 -2.75 2.43 -19.35
N TRP A 246 -2.33 2.01 -20.54
CA TRP A 246 -3.14 1.13 -21.39
C TRP A 246 -3.18 -0.32 -20.88
N ARG A 247 -2.02 -0.89 -20.51
CA ARG A 247 -1.92 -2.29 -20.06
C ARG A 247 -2.50 -2.53 -18.66
N CYS A 248 -2.27 -1.64 -17.69
CA CYS A 248 -2.81 -1.81 -16.34
C CYS A 248 -4.35 -1.84 -16.34
N GLY A 249 -4.99 -1.03 -17.19
CA GLY A 249 -6.44 -0.98 -17.32
C GLY A 249 -7.03 -2.21 -18.00
N ALA A 250 -6.27 -2.86 -18.89
CA ALA A 250 -6.65 -4.12 -19.51
C ALA A 250 -6.51 -5.30 -18.52
N TRP A 251 -5.39 -5.39 -17.79
CA TRP A 251 -5.15 -6.48 -16.84
C TRP A 251 -6.12 -6.48 -15.66
N ALA A 252 -6.47 -5.31 -15.13
CA ALA A 252 -7.46 -5.19 -14.06
C ALA A 252 -8.85 -5.70 -14.52
N ARG A 253 -9.24 -5.43 -15.77
CA ARG A 253 -10.50 -5.92 -16.35
C ARG A 253 -10.51 -7.42 -16.63
N GLU A 254 -9.36 -7.97 -16.99
CA GLU A 254 -9.23 -9.38 -17.38
C GLU A 254 -8.83 -10.32 -16.24
N GLY A 255 -8.59 -9.78 -15.03
CA GLY A 255 -8.16 -10.57 -13.88
C GLY A 255 -6.79 -11.25 -14.07
N ARG A 256 -5.97 -10.76 -15.01
CA ARG A 256 -4.63 -11.29 -15.26
C ARG A 256 -3.64 -10.74 -14.22
N GLY A 257 -2.74 -11.59 -13.74
CA GLY A 257 -1.68 -11.17 -12.83
C GLY A 257 -0.69 -10.22 -13.50
N MET A 258 -0.07 -9.31 -12.73
CA MET A 258 0.93 -8.38 -13.24
C MET A 258 2.18 -9.11 -13.77
N GLU A 259 2.71 -8.63 -14.89
CA GLU A 259 3.97 -9.06 -15.52
C GLU A 259 5.19 -8.75 -14.63
N PRO A 260 6.26 -9.56 -14.67
CA PRO A 260 7.43 -9.42 -13.80
C PRO A 260 8.08 -8.02 -13.80
N ASP A 261 8.26 -7.38 -14.96
CA ASP A 261 8.96 -6.09 -15.05
C ASP A 261 8.18 -4.95 -14.37
N TYR A 262 6.85 -4.98 -14.46
CA TYR A 262 6.00 -4.01 -13.77
C TYR A 262 6.05 -4.21 -12.25
N ARG A 263 6.23 -5.46 -11.79
CA ARG A 263 6.37 -5.77 -10.35
C ARG A 263 7.61 -5.13 -9.75
N GLU A 264 8.75 -5.25 -10.44
CA GLU A 264 10.01 -4.65 -9.99
C GLU A 264 9.93 -3.12 -9.94
N TRP A 265 9.28 -2.52 -10.95
CA TRP A 265 9.06 -1.07 -10.97
C TRP A 265 8.18 -0.59 -9.81
N VAL A 266 7.04 -1.25 -9.57
CA VAL A 266 6.16 -0.93 -8.44
C VAL A 266 6.88 -1.14 -7.11
N ALA A 267 7.65 -2.22 -6.96
CA ALA A 267 8.43 -2.46 -5.75
C ALA A 267 9.46 -1.35 -5.50
N GLY A 268 10.14 -0.88 -6.55
CA GLY A 268 11.08 0.25 -6.47
C GLY A 268 10.41 1.57 -6.13
N LEU A 269 9.26 1.88 -6.72
CA LEU A 269 8.47 3.08 -6.40
C LEU A 269 7.99 3.03 -4.96
N LEU A 270 7.52 1.87 -4.52
CA LEU A 270 6.96 1.68 -3.19
C LEU A 270 8.05 1.70 -2.11
N SER A 271 9.24 1.18 -2.38
CA SER A 271 10.42 1.35 -1.53
C SER A 271 10.80 2.83 -1.37
N LYS A 272 10.79 3.61 -2.46
CA LYS A 272 11.04 5.06 -2.39
C LYS A 272 9.95 5.80 -1.62
N ALA A 273 8.69 5.43 -1.81
CA ALA A 273 7.57 5.99 -1.05
C ALA A 273 7.70 5.67 0.44
N ILE A 274 8.08 4.44 0.80
CA ILE A 274 8.32 4.07 2.20
C ILE A 274 9.42 4.93 2.82
N VAL A 275 10.55 5.10 2.13
CA VAL A 275 11.66 5.93 2.61
C VAL A 275 11.26 7.41 2.72
N ALA A 276 10.37 7.88 1.85
CA ALA A 276 9.90 9.26 1.87
C ALA A 276 8.82 9.53 2.95
N LEU A 277 7.99 8.54 3.27
CA LEU A 277 6.82 8.70 4.13
C LEU A 277 7.05 8.27 5.58
N PHE A 278 8.04 7.40 5.82
CA PHE A 278 8.27 6.80 7.14
C PHE A 278 9.67 7.12 7.64
N ASN A 279 9.75 7.69 8.84
CA ASN A 279 11.01 7.79 9.56
C ASN A 279 11.37 6.43 10.19
N PRO A 280 12.65 6.16 10.46
CA PRO A 280 13.04 5.03 11.27
C PRO A 280 12.30 5.02 12.61
N GLY A 281 11.56 3.94 12.87
CA GLY A 281 10.75 3.78 14.08
C GLY A 281 9.30 4.27 13.96
N ASP A 282 8.88 4.85 12.83
CA ASP A 282 7.45 5.09 12.62
C ASP A 282 6.68 3.76 12.55
N PRO A 283 5.58 3.62 13.30
CA PRO A 283 4.84 2.40 13.38
C PRO A 283 3.92 2.26 12.15
N VAL A 284 3.86 1.06 11.60
CA VAL A 284 2.99 0.73 10.48
C VAL A 284 2.22 -0.56 10.75
N LEU A 285 0.99 -0.67 10.30
CA LEU A 285 -0.02 -1.38 11.08
C LEU A 285 -0.44 -2.86 10.82
N PHE A 286 0.16 -3.73 10.03
CA PHE A 286 -0.15 -5.17 9.79
C PHE A 286 -1.55 -5.83 10.01
N HIS A 287 -2.03 -6.52 8.97
CA HIS A 287 -3.13 -7.48 9.03
C HIS A 287 -2.63 -8.85 8.56
N ASP A 288 -2.85 -9.89 9.35
CA ASP A 288 -2.63 -11.28 8.92
C ASP A 288 -3.72 -11.69 7.92
N ASP A 289 -3.35 -11.81 6.64
CA ASP A 289 -4.18 -12.49 5.66
C ASP A 289 -4.26 -13.99 6.04
N VAL A 290 -5.36 -14.40 6.67
CA VAL A 290 -5.75 -15.82 6.78
C VAL A 290 -6.25 -16.28 5.41
N ASP A 291 -5.34 -16.34 4.43
CA ASP A 291 -5.62 -16.74 3.05
C ASP A 291 -5.59 -18.28 2.87
N GLY A 292 -5.90 -19.01 3.94
CA GLY A 292 -6.05 -20.47 3.92
C GLY A 292 -7.22 -20.96 3.06
N LYS A 293 -8.15 -20.08 2.65
CA LYS A 293 -9.36 -20.46 1.90
C LYS A 293 -9.18 -20.42 0.37
N ARG A 294 -8.23 -19.66 -0.18
CA ARG A 294 -8.05 -19.54 -1.65
C ARG A 294 -7.23 -20.66 -2.30
N LYS A 295 -6.38 -21.38 -1.54
CA LYS A 295 -5.70 -22.57 -2.08
C LYS A 295 -6.67 -23.73 -2.38
N ALA A 296 -7.86 -23.74 -1.78
CA ALA A 296 -8.88 -24.78 -2.00
C ALA A 296 -9.76 -24.57 -3.25
N SER A 297 -9.75 -23.39 -3.87
CA SER A 297 -10.52 -23.14 -5.11
C SER A 297 -9.68 -23.38 -6.38
N THR A 298 -8.37 -23.14 -6.34
CA THR A 298 -7.48 -23.43 -7.48
C THR A 298 -7.36 -24.94 -7.77
N GLN A 299 -7.46 -25.81 -6.76
CA GLN A 299 -7.60 -27.26 -6.98
C GLN A 299 -8.97 -27.68 -7.55
N ARG A 300 -10.04 -26.87 -7.41
CA ARG A 300 -11.36 -27.18 -7.99
C ARG A 300 -11.43 -26.92 -9.50
N GLY A 301 -10.62 -25.99 -10.01
CA GLY A 301 -10.55 -25.69 -11.45
C GLY A 301 -10.02 -26.85 -12.30
N GLN A 302 -9.11 -27.66 -11.75
CA GLN A 302 -8.59 -28.85 -12.45
C GLN A 302 -9.56 -30.05 -12.44
N GLY A 303 -10.52 -30.08 -11.52
CA GLY A 303 -11.55 -31.12 -11.45
C GLY A 303 -12.67 -30.99 -12.48
N TRP A 304 -12.95 -29.77 -12.96
CA TRP A 304 -13.99 -29.53 -13.97
C TRP A 304 -13.52 -29.92 -15.38
N ALA A 305 -12.23 -29.74 -15.69
CA ALA A 305 -11.66 -30.18 -16.97
C ALA A 305 -11.73 -31.71 -17.15
N ARG A 306 -11.60 -32.50 -16.07
CA ARG A 306 -11.73 -33.96 -16.12
C ARG A 306 -13.17 -34.47 -16.17
N MET A 307 -14.17 -33.66 -15.80
CA MET A 307 -15.59 -34.06 -15.87
C MET A 307 -16.24 -33.74 -17.22
N ALA A 308 -15.66 -32.84 -18.02
CA ALA A 308 -16.13 -32.56 -19.38
C ALA A 308 -15.86 -33.71 -20.36
N GLU A 309 -14.83 -34.54 -20.13
CA GLU A 309 -14.51 -35.69 -20.99
C GLU A 309 -15.29 -36.97 -20.66
N ALA A 310 -15.98 -37.04 -19.51
CA ALA A 310 -16.72 -38.24 -19.08
C ALA A 310 -18.25 -38.17 -19.33
N GLY A 311 -18.71 -37.20 -20.13
CA GLY A 311 -20.11 -36.79 -20.24
C GLY A 311 -20.85 -37.19 -21.52
N GLN A 312 -20.59 -38.36 -22.10
CA GLN A 312 -21.43 -38.94 -23.16
C GLN A 312 -21.80 -40.39 -22.85
N GLU A 313 -22.53 -40.65 -21.77
CA GLU A 313 -23.38 -41.84 -21.68
C GLU A 313 -24.37 -41.75 -20.52
N GLY A 314 -25.64 -42.07 -20.80
CA GLY A 314 -26.61 -42.42 -19.76
C GLY A 314 -27.50 -41.30 -19.21
N ARG A 315 -28.47 -40.84 -20.03
CA ARG A 315 -29.69 -40.22 -19.50
C ARG A 315 -30.51 -41.27 -18.73
N GLY A 316 -30.95 -40.91 -17.53
CA GLY A 316 -32.15 -41.52 -16.94
C GLY A 316 -32.01 -42.20 -15.58
N ARG A 317 -31.53 -41.49 -14.54
CA ARG A 317 -31.95 -41.76 -13.15
C ARG A 317 -32.06 -40.46 -12.37
N ARG A 318 -33.26 -40.16 -11.84
CA ARG A 318 -33.49 -39.10 -10.85
C ARG A 318 -32.63 -39.39 -9.61
N ARG A 319 -31.42 -38.84 -9.56
CA ARG A 319 -30.56 -38.88 -8.37
C ARG A 319 -31.12 -37.89 -7.35
N ARG A 320 -31.70 -38.41 -6.26
CA ARG A 320 -31.94 -37.66 -5.03
C ARG A 320 -30.64 -36.95 -4.65
N ARG A 321 -30.66 -35.62 -4.55
CA ARG A 321 -29.53 -34.82 -4.07
C ARG A 321 -29.12 -35.34 -2.70
N PRO A 322 -27.89 -35.83 -2.49
CA PRO A 322 -27.45 -36.24 -1.16
C PRO A 322 -27.19 -34.99 -0.31
N ARG A 323 -27.70 -35.05 0.92
CA ARG A 323 -27.28 -34.34 2.14
C ARG A 323 -26.05 -33.43 1.96
N ARG A 324 -26.26 -32.20 1.51
CA ARG A 324 -25.22 -31.16 1.48
C ARG A 324 -24.94 -30.60 2.88
N ASP A 325 -25.89 -30.79 3.80
CA ASP A 325 -25.88 -30.19 5.13
C ASP A 325 -25.03 -30.97 6.15
N ALA A 326 -24.91 -32.30 6.00
CA ALA A 326 -24.18 -33.12 6.97
C ALA A 326 -22.67 -32.81 6.98
N ARG A 327 -22.07 -32.63 5.79
CA ARG A 327 -20.65 -32.32 5.67
C ARG A 327 -20.32 -30.91 6.19
N GLN A 328 -21.22 -29.95 5.98
CA GLN A 328 -21.05 -28.60 6.51
C GLN A 328 -21.16 -28.57 8.03
N LEU A 329 -22.05 -29.40 8.59
CA LEU A 329 -22.18 -29.57 10.03
C LEU A 329 -20.91 -30.20 10.65
N ASP A 330 -20.33 -31.20 10.00
CA ASP A 330 -19.09 -31.83 10.45
C ASP A 330 -17.89 -30.89 10.35
N GLU A 331 -17.80 -30.10 9.27
CA GLU A 331 -16.78 -29.06 9.12
C GLU A 331 -16.92 -27.95 10.18
N ALA A 332 -18.15 -27.55 10.54
CA ALA A 332 -18.41 -26.59 11.62
C ALA A 332 -18.00 -27.15 13.00
N ARG A 333 -18.36 -28.40 13.30
CA ARG A 333 -17.96 -29.07 14.55
C ARG A 333 -16.45 -29.23 14.68
N ALA A 334 -15.76 -29.55 13.59
CA ALA A 334 -14.30 -29.63 13.57
C ALA A 334 -13.64 -28.28 13.87
N TYR A 335 -14.23 -27.19 13.35
CA TYR A 335 -13.77 -25.83 13.64
C TYR A 335 -13.98 -25.45 15.11
N GLU A 336 -15.16 -25.71 15.68
CA GLU A 336 -15.45 -25.44 17.10
C GLU A 336 -14.51 -26.22 18.04
N ALA A 337 -14.23 -27.48 17.73
CA ALA A 337 -13.27 -28.29 18.49
C ALA A 337 -11.85 -27.72 18.44
N GLN A 338 -11.43 -27.19 17.29
CA GLN A 338 -10.13 -26.56 17.14
C GLN A 338 -10.03 -25.23 17.93
N VAL A 339 -11.09 -24.43 17.93
CA VAL A 339 -11.17 -23.20 18.74
C VAL A 339 -11.08 -23.55 20.22
N ALA A 340 -11.84 -24.53 20.70
CA ALA A 340 -11.80 -24.98 22.09
C ALA A 340 -10.40 -25.45 22.51
N LYS A 341 -9.70 -26.19 21.63
CA LYS A 341 -8.32 -26.65 21.88
C LYS A 341 -7.34 -25.48 21.99
N ASN A 342 -7.48 -24.47 21.14
CA ASN A 342 -6.64 -23.27 21.19
C ASN A 342 -6.91 -22.45 22.46
N THR A 343 -8.19 -22.29 22.85
CA THR A 343 -8.57 -21.63 24.10
C THR A 343 -7.99 -22.35 25.32
N ALA A 344 -8.09 -23.67 25.38
CA ALA A 344 -7.50 -24.47 26.46
C ALA A 344 -5.97 -24.32 26.53
N ARG A 345 -5.29 -24.28 25.38
CA ARG A 345 -3.84 -24.04 25.32
C ARG A 345 -3.46 -22.65 25.84
N ASN A 346 -4.24 -21.63 25.48
CA ASN A 346 -4.02 -20.27 25.94
C ASN A 346 -4.26 -20.15 27.46
N LEU A 347 -5.31 -20.78 27.98
CA LEU A 347 -5.56 -20.82 29.43
C LEU A 347 -4.44 -21.54 30.17
N LYS A 348 -3.98 -22.69 29.68
CA LYS A 348 -2.84 -23.41 30.26
C LYS A 348 -1.56 -22.57 30.26
N MET A 349 -1.30 -21.84 29.19
CA MET A 349 -0.16 -20.92 29.11
C MET A 349 -0.30 -19.77 30.11
N LEU A 350 -1.49 -19.21 30.30
CA LEU A 350 -1.75 -18.18 31.30
C LEU A 350 -1.64 -18.72 32.74
N GLU A 351 -1.99 -19.98 32.98
CA GLU A 351 -1.77 -20.69 34.25
C GLU A 351 -0.28 -20.90 34.54
N GLU A 352 0.47 -21.41 33.56
CA GLU A 352 1.93 -21.61 33.64
C GLU A 352 2.69 -20.30 33.86
N LEU A 353 2.17 -19.18 33.36
CA LEU A 353 2.71 -17.84 33.59
C LEU A 353 2.26 -17.22 34.93
N GLY A 354 1.42 -17.90 35.72
CA GLY A 354 0.89 -17.39 36.98
C GLY A 354 -0.10 -16.22 36.83
N LEU A 355 -0.59 -15.97 35.60
CA LEU A 355 -1.47 -14.85 35.27
C LEU A 355 -2.96 -15.18 35.46
N LEU A 356 -3.30 -16.46 35.58
CA LEU A 356 -4.70 -16.90 35.68
C LEU A 356 -5.38 -16.47 37.00
N HIS A 357 -4.61 -16.25 38.07
CA HIS A 357 -5.13 -15.81 39.37
C HIS A 357 -5.33 -14.29 39.48
N ALA A 358 -4.87 -13.50 38.51
CA ALA A 358 -5.03 -12.04 38.55
C ALA A 358 -6.45 -11.56 38.22
N THR A 359 -7.27 -12.40 37.56
CA THR A 359 -8.63 -12.04 37.15
C THR A 359 -9.71 -12.37 38.19
N GLN A 360 -9.45 -13.32 39.11
CA GLN A 360 -10.44 -13.72 40.14
C GLN A 360 -10.66 -12.65 41.24
N GLY A 361 -9.90 -11.56 41.26
CA GLY A 361 -10.04 -10.46 42.23
C GLY A 361 -10.93 -9.29 41.76
N TYR A 362 -11.37 -9.27 40.50
CA TYR A 362 -12.00 -8.07 39.90
C TYR A 362 -13.54 -8.10 39.86
N ASP A 363 -14.18 -9.23 40.18
CA ASP A 363 -15.64 -9.40 40.06
C ASP A 363 -16.42 -9.15 41.37
N ASP A 364 -15.78 -8.66 42.43
CA ASP A 364 -16.46 -8.30 43.69
C ASP A 364 -16.69 -6.78 43.81
N PRO A 365 -17.86 -6.26 43.38
CA PRO A 365 -18.17 -4.83 43.46
C PRO A 365 -18.27 -4.31 44.90
N ALA A 366 -18.30 -5.18 45.93
CA ALA A 366 -18.32 -4.76 47.32
C ALA A 366 -16.96 -4.24 47.81
N LYS A 367 -15.85 -4.62 47.16
CA LYS A 367 -14.49 -4.19 47.55
C LYS A 367 -14.04 -2.85 46.96
N MET A 368 -14.80 -2.25 46.04
CA MET A 368 -14.48 -0.96 45.41
C MET A 368 -14.85 0.29 46.25
N LYS A 369 -15.47 0.15 47.43
CA LYS A 369 -16.01 1.30 48.19
C LYS A 369 -15.10 1.92 49.27
N GLN A 370 -13.83 1.53 49.39
CA GLN A 370 -12.92 2.17 50.36
C GLN A 370 -11.72 2.78 49.65
N ALA A 371 -11.90 4.02 49.18
CA ALA A 371 -10.77 4.88 48.84
C ALA A 371 -10.17 5.46 50.15
N PRO A 372 -8.85 5.39 50.36
CA PRO A 372 -8.24 6.02 51.53
C PRO A 372 -8.37 7.55 51.45
N PRO A 373 -8.54 8.24 52.60
CA PRO A 373 -8.60 9.70 52.63
C PRO A 373 -7.30 10.29 52.11
N ARG A 374 -7.41 11.35 51.29
CA ARG A 374 -6.26 12.13 50.82
C ARG A 374 -5.48 12.67 52.02
N PRO A 375 -4.14 12.58 52.03
CA PRO A 375 -3.33 13.26 53.03
C PRO A 375 -3.51 14.77 52.90
N ALA A 376 -3.58 15.43 54.07
CA ALA A 376 -3.74 16.86 54.23
C ALA A 376 -2.48 17.64 53.83
#